data_AF-A0A3P9HDZ5-F1
#
_entry.id   AF-A0A3P9HDZ5-F1
#
_cell.length_a   1.000
_cell.length_b   1.000
_cell.length_c   1.000
_cell.angle_alpha   90.00
_cell.angle_beta   90.00
_cell.angle_gamma   90.00
#
_symmetry.space_group_name_H-M   'P 1'
#
loop_
_entity.id
_entity.type
_entity.pdbx_description
1 polymer ?
#
loop_
_entity_poly.entity_id
_entity_poly.type
_entity_poly.pdbx_seq_one_letter_code
_entity_poly.pdbx_strand_id
1 'polypeptide(L)'
;MSHRKFSAPRHGSLGFLPRKRSSRHRGKCKSFPKDDPSKPVHLTAFLGYKAGMTHIVREVDRPGSKVNKKEVVEAVTIVETPPMVVVGVTGYVSTPRGLRSFKTIFAEHISDECKRRFYKNCSAQVPGTSM
;
A
#
# COMPACT_ATOMS: atom_id res chain seq x y z
N MET A 1 -43.67 -14.39 11.78
CA MET A 1 -42.75 -14.20 10.64
C MET A 1 -42.69 -15.50 9.87
N SER A 2 -43.31 -15.59 8.69
CA SER A 2 -43.28 -16.81 7.88
C SER A 2 -41.89 -17.02 7.27
N HIS A 3 -41.54 -18.28 7.03
CA HIS A 3 -40.29 -18.62 6.35
C HIS A 3 -40.28 -18.04 4.93
N ARG A 4 -39.10 -17.61 4.46
CA ARG A 4 -38.92 -17.01 3.14
C ARG A 4 -39.36 -17.97 2.03
N LYS A 5 -40.15 -17.50 1.06
CA LYS A 5 -40.75 -18.33 0.00
C LYS A 5 -39.73 -18.99 -0.96
N PHE A 6 -38.66 -18.28 -1.32
CA PHE A 6 -37.59 -18.79 -2.17
C PHE A 6 -36.22 -18.40 -1.62
N SER A 7 -35.26 -19.33 -1.56
CA SER A 7 -33.90 -19.02 -1.14
C SER A 7 -33.19 -18.13 -2.17
N ALA A 8 -32.45 -17.12 -1.70
CA ALA A 8 -31.46 -16.44 -2.52
C ALA A 8 -30.25 -16.03 -1.67
N PRO A 9 -29.10 -15.77 -2.31
CA PRO A 9 -27.92 -15.27 -1.62
C PRO A 9 -28.19 -13.97 -0.86
N ARG A 10 -27.34 -13.71 0.14
CA ARG A 10 -27.32 -12.43 0.85
C ARG A 10 -26.84 -11.30 -0.05
N HIS A 11 -27.39 -10.11 0.13
CA HIS A 11 -26.88 -8.89 -0.49
C HIS A 11 -25.60 -8.41 0.19
N GLY A 12 -24.46 -8.78 -0.38
CA GLY A 12 -23.14 -8.30 0.00
C GLY A 12 -22.47 -9.13 1.11
N SER A 13 -21.15 -8.94 1.22
CA SER A 13 -20.34 -9.60 2.23
C SER A 13 -20.34 -8.80 3.55
N LEU A 14 -20.57 -9.51 4.66
CA LEU A 14 -20.55 -8.96 6.02
C LEU A 14 -19.12 -8.64 6.50
N GLY A 15 -18.09 -9.22 5.87
CA GLY A 15 -16.68 -8.97 6.22
C GLY A 15 -16.18 -7.55 5.90
N PHE A 16 -16.95 -6.79 5.11
CA PHE A 16 -16.65 -5.39 4.78
C PHE A 16 -17.48 -4.40 5.61
N LEU A 17 -18.13 -4.87 6.68
CA LEU A 17 -18.79 -4.00 7.66
C LEU A 17 -17.78 -3.59 8.75
N PRO A 18 -17.93 -2.37 9.32
CA PRO A 18 -18.86 -1.32 8.93
C PRO A 18 -18.44 -0.59 7.65
N ARG A 19 -19.41 -0.26 6.78
CA ARG A 19 -19.19 0.54 5.55
C ARG A 19 -19.07 2.03 5.86
N LYS A 20 -18.10 2.39 6.70
CA LYS A 20 -17.76 3.78 7.04
C LYS A 20 -16.53 4.27 6.27
N ARG A 21 -16.33 5.58 6.22
CA ARG A 21 -15.10 6.16 5.67
C ARG A 21 -13.88 5.67 6.46
N SER A 22 -12.79 5.36 5.75
CA SER A 22 -11.52 5.01 6.39
C SER A 22 -10.98 6.23 7.13
N SER A 23 -10.37 6.02 8.30
CA SER A 23 -9.70 7.10 9.05
C SER A 23 -8.34 7.48 8.47
N ARG A 24 -7.78 6.62 7.61
CA ARG A 24 -6.47 6.80 6.97
C ARG A 24 -6.66 7.03 5.49
N HIS A 25 -5.86 7.95 4.95
CA HIS A 25 -5.81 8.25 3.52
C HIS A 25 -4.94 7.24 2.74
N ARG A 26 -3.84 6.79 3.35
CA ARG A 26 -2.93 5.81 2.75
C ARG A 26 -3.32 4.39 3.14
N GLY A 27 -3.09 3.44 2.22
CA GLY A 27 -3.24 2.01 2.49
C GLY A 27 -2.39 1.57 3.68
N LYS A 28 -2.91 0.67 4.51
CA LYS A 28 -2.20 0.08 5.65
C LYS A 28 -2.01 -1.42 5.41
N CYS A 29 -0.78 -1.86 5.22
CA CYS A 29 -0.46 -3.29 5.28
C CYS A 29 -0.68 -3.79 6.72
N LYS A 30 -1.60 -4.74 6.90
CA LYS A 30 -1.88 -5.35 8.22
C LYS A 30 -0.99 -6.55 8.51
N SER A 31 -0.47 -7.16 7.45
CA SER A 31 0.46 -8.30 7.48
C SER A 31 1.44 -8.10 6.33
N PHE A 32 2.73 -8.27 6.62
CA PHE A 32 3.77 -8.34 5.60
C PHE A 32 3.92 -9.79 5.10
N PRO A 33 4.60 -10.03 3.97
CA PRO A 33 4.95 -11.38 3.54
C PRO A 33 5.64 -12.16 4.66
N LYS A 34 5.50 -13.49 4.64
CA LYS A 34 6.23 -14.35 5.58
C LYS A 34 7.72 -14.23 5.32
N ASP A 35 8.49 -14.13 6.40
CA ASP A 35 9.94 -14.00 6.33
C ASP A 35 10.60 -15.33 5.91
N ASP A 36 11.67 -15.22 5.14
CA ASP A 36 12.46 -16.35 4.63
C ASP A 36 13.95 -16.05 4.87
N PRO A 37 14.55 -16.60 5.94
CA PRO A 37 15.94 -16.32 6.32
C PRO A 37 16.98 -16.75 5.28
N SER A 38 16.61 -17.59 4.32
CA SER A 38 17.54 -18.03 3.26
C SER A 38 17.82 -16.95 2.21
N LYS A 39 16.94 -15.95 2.11
CA LYS A 39 17.04 -14.89 1.11
C LYS A 39 17.72 -13.64 1.69
N PRO A 40 18.36 -12.82 0.84
CA PRO A 40 18.88 -11.53 1.28
C PRO A 40 17.75 -10.61 1.73
N VAL A 41 18.08 -9.70 2.63
CA VAL A 41 17.16 -8.67 3.14
C VAL A 41 16.66 -7.82 1.98
N HIS A 42 15.34 -7.67 1.87
CA HIS A 42 14.70 -6.88 0.82
C HIS A 42 13.52 -6.08 1.39
N LEU A 43 13.20 -4.95 0.75
CA LEU A 43 12.06 -4.13 1.13
C LEU A 43 10.76 -4.80 0.67
N THR A 44 9.75 -4.81 1.55
CA THR A 44 8.50 -5.54 1.32
C THR A 44 7.38 -4.71 0.70
N ALA A 45 7.52 -3.38 0.67
CA ALA A 45 6.48 -2.48 0.19
C ALA A 45 7.07 -1.18 -0.39
N PHE A 46 6.31 -0.56 -1.29
CA PHE A 46 6.65 0.71 -1.93
C PHE A 46 5.41 1.61 -2.00
N LEU A 47 5.60 2.93 -2.08
CA LEU A 47 4.51 3.90 -2.25
C LEU A 47 4.42 4.34 -3.72
N GLY A 48 3.20 4.37 -4.24
CA GLY A 48 2.93 4.87 -5.58
C GLY A 48 1.64 5.68 -5.64
N TYR A 49 1.52 6.47 -6.70
CA TYR A 49 0.40 7.35 -6.99
C TYR A 49 -0.27 6.91 -8.28
N LYS A 50 -1.61 6.81 -8.30
CA LYS A 50 -2.33 6.42 -9.51
C LYS A 50 -2.26 7.56 -10.53
N ALA A 51 -1.55 7.35 -11.64
CA ALA A 51 -1.38 8.33 -12.70
C ALA A 51 -2.51 8.24 -13.74
N GLY A 52 -2.93 7.02 -14.09
CA GLY A 52 -3.97 6.83 -15.11
C GLY A 52 -4.24 5.37 -15.43
N MET A 53 -5.02 5.14 -16.48
CA MET A 53 -5.31 3.83 -17.03
C MET A 53 -5.26 3.88 -18.55
N THR A 54 -4.71 2.83 -19.16
CA THR A 54 -4.62 2.67 -20.61
C THR A 54 -4.92 1.21 -20.97
N HIS A 55 -4.81 0.85 -22.24
CA HIS A 55 -4.85 -0.54 -22.70
C HIS A 55 -3.51 -0.89 -23.37
N ILE A 56 -3.11 -2.16 -23.26
CA ILE A 56 -1.95 -2.70 -23.98
C ILE A 56 -2.42 -3.82 -24.89
N VAL A 57 -1.71 -3.99 -25.99
CA VAL A 57 -1.77 -5.22 -26.79
C VAL A 57 -0.59 -6.09 -26.36
N ARG A 58 -0.84 -7.33 -25.99
CA ARG A 58 0.22 -8.32 -25.76
C ARG A 58 -0.12 -9.66 -26.38
N GLU A 59 0.92 -10.38 -26.82
CA GLU A 59 0.78 -11.78 -27.16
C GLU A 59 0.67 -12.62 -25.89
N VAL A 60 -0.31 -13.52 -25.84
CA VAL A 60 -0.51 -14.40 -24.70
C VAL A 60 0.19 -15.74 -24.93
N ASP A 61 1.26 -15.98 -24.18
CA ASP A 61 1.87 -17.32 -24.08
C ASP A 61 1.33 -18.06 -22.84
N ARG A 62 0.24 -18.80 -23.06
CA ARG A 62 -0.41 -19.62 -22.03
C ARG A 62 -0.96 -20.90 -22.67
N PRO A 63 -0.16 -21.99 -22.70
CA PRO A 63 -0.59 -23.27 -23.23
C PRO A 63 -1.91 -23.76 -22.60
N GLY A 64 -2.81 -24.28 -23.43
CA GLY A 64 -4.16 -24.71 -23.00
C GLY A 64 -5.22 -23.61 -22.98
N SER A 65 -4.84 -22.34 -23.16
CA SER A 65 -5.79 -21.24 -23.32
C SER A 65 -6.28 -21.13 -24.77
N LYS A 66 -7.56 -20.79 -24.97
CA LYS A 66 -8.13 -20.50 -26.31
C LYS A 66 -7.47 -19.30 -27.03
N VAL A 67 -6.81 -18.44 -26.24
CA VAL A 67 -6.13 -17.23 -26.71
C VAL A 67 -4.61 -17.39 -26.76
N ASN A 68 -4.08 -18.61 -26.67
CA ASN A 68 -2.65 -18.85 -26.78
C ASN A 68 -2.12 -18.42 -28.16
N LYS A 69 -0.97 -17.74 -28.20
CA LYS A 69 -0.33 -17.17 -29.41
C LYS A 69 -1.21 -16.22 -30.20
N LYS A 70 -2.09 -15.48 -29.50
CA LYS A 70 -2.92 -14.42 -30.07
C LYS A 70 -2.68 -13.13 -29.31
N GLU A 71 -2.85 -12.03 -30.02
CA GLU A 71 -2.86 -10.70 -29.43
C GLU A 71 -4.16 -10.46 -28.67
N VAL A 72 -4.05 -9.99 -27.44
CA VAL A 72 -5.18 -9.63 -26.58
C VAL A 72 -4.98 -8.20 -26.07
N VAL A 73 -6.07 -7.43 -26.09
CA VAL A 73 -6.12 -6.10 -25.50
C VAL A 73 -6.48 -6.23 -24.01
N GLU A 74 -5.60 -5.77 -23.12
CA GLU A 74 -5.82 -5.79 -21.67
C GLU A 74 -5.77 -4.38 -21.10
N ALA A 75 -6.69 -4.10 -20.16
CA ALA A 75 -6.70 -2.84 -19.43
C ALA A 75 -5.60 -2.83 -18.38
N VAL A 76 -4.80 -1.76 -18.34
CA VAL A 76 -3.71 -1.57 -17.39
C VAL A 76 -3.88 -0.27 -16.59
N THR A 77 -3.35 -0.26 -15.36
CA THR A 77 -3.29 0.93 -14.52
C THR A 77 -1.84 1.36 -14.39
N ILE A 78 -1.56 2.64 -14.67
CA ILE A 78 -0.25 3.24 -14.54
C ILE A 78 -0.13 3.85 -13.14
N VAL A 79 0.91 3.43 -12.41
CA VAL A 79 1.22 3.91 -11.06
C VAL A 79 2.59 4.59 -11.12
N GLU A 80 2.63 5.88 -10.82
CA GLU A 80 3.87 6.63 -10.68
C GLU A 80 4.50 6.34 -9.32
N THR A 81 5.78 5.97 -9.32
CA THR A 81 6.51 5.52 -8.13
C THR A 81 7.79 6.34 -8.00
N PRO A 82 7.72 7.58 -7.46
CA PRO A 82 8.91 8.39 -7.25
C PRO A 82 9.86 7.71 -6.25
N PRO A 83 11.18 7.94 -6.33
CA PRO A 83 12.15 7.36 -5.39
C PRO A 83 11.80 7.69 -3.93
N MET A 84 11.86 6.69 -3.06
CA MET A 84 11.58 6.86 -1.63
C MET A 84 12.87 7.15 -0.86
N VAL A 85 12.82 8.08 0.09
CA VAL A 85 13.91 8.38 1.02
C VAL A 85 13.66 7.67 2.34
N VAL A 86 14.63 6.88 2.80
CA VAL A 86 14.58 6.19 4.10
C VAL A 86 15.07 7.12 5.19
N VAL A 87 14.24 7.39 6.20
CA VAL A 87 14.53 8.35 7.28
C VAL A 87 14.86 7.70 8.62
N GLY A 88 14.66 6.38 8.76
CA GLY A 88 14.90 5.68 10.01
C GLY A 88 14.48 4.22 10.00
N VAL A 89 14.82 3.52 11.08
CA VAL A 89 14.54 2.09 11.29
C VAL A 89 13.76 1.92 12.59
N THR A 90 12.79 1.00 12.61
CA THR A 90 12.03 0.67 13.83
C THR A 90 12.17 -0.82 14.14
N GLY A 91 12.65 -1.12 15.35
CA GLY A 91 12.72 -2.48 15.87
C GLY A 91 11.42 -2.90 16.56
N TYR A 92 11.00 -4.14 16.37
CA TYR A 92 9.84 -4.73 17.05
C TYR A 92 10.28 -5.87 17.96
N VAL A 93 9.64 -5.98 19.12
CA VAL A 93 9.85 -7.07 20.09
C VAL A 93 8.56 -7.85 20.25
N SER A 94 8.68 -9.18 20.29
CA SER A 94 7.56 -10.07 20.59
C SER A 94 7.25 -10.02 22.08
N THR A 95 6.01 -9.69 22.43
CA THR A 95 5.50 -9.71 23.79
C THR A 95 4.31 -10.68 23.88
N PRO A 96 3.90 -11.14 25.07
CA PRO A 96 2.71 -12.00 25.22
C PRO A 96 1.42 -11.37 24.69
N ARG A 97 1.39 -10.04 24.50
CA ARG A 97 0.25 -9.29 23.94
C ARG A 97 0.40 -8.99 22.44
N GLY A 98 1.44 -9.52 21.80
CA GLY A 98 1.78 -9.29 20.39
C GLY A 98 3.04 -8.45 20.19
N LEU A 99 3.26 -7.99 18.96
CA LEU A 99 4.43 -7.19 18.59
C LEU A 99 4.30 -5.76 19.14
N ARG A 100 5.34 -5.30 19.82
CA ARG A 100 5.46 -3.93 20.32
C ARG A 100 6.66 -3.24 19.67
N SER A 101 6.50 -1.98 19.26
CA SER A 101 7.63 -1.16 18.83
C SER A 101 8.58 -0.93 20.00
N PHE A 102 9.84 -1.32 19.83
CA PHE A 102 10.87 -1.17 20.86
C PHE A 102 11.51 0.22 20.81
N LYS A 103 12.16 0.54 19.69
CA LYS A 103 12.79 1.85 19.46
C LYS A 103 12.79 2.18 17.98
N THR A 104 12.63 3.46 17.67
CA THR A 104 12.84 4.02 16.32
C THR A 104 14.12 4.85 16.33
N ILE A 105 15.01 4.58 15.39
CA ILE A 105 16.26 5.31 15.19
C ILE A 105 16.09 6.12 13.90
N PHE A 106 16.30 7.43 13.98
CA PHE A 106 16.24 8.35 12.84
C PHE A 106 17.64 8.63 12.28
N ALA A 107 17.69 9.01 11.01
CA ALA A 107 18.89 9.57 10.40
C ALA A 107 19.24 10.94 11.02
N GLU A 108 20.52 11.31 10.96
CA GLU A 108 21.01 12.60 11.48
C GLU A 108 20.40 13.79 10.74
N HIS A 109 20.35 13.71 9.41
CA HIS A 109 19.80 14.76 8.56
C HIS A 109 18.42 14.36 8.03
N ILE A 110 17.39 15.12 8.41
CA ILE A 110 16.01 14.91 7.99
C ILE A 110 15.56 16.09 7.12
N SER A 111 15.06 15.79 5.92
CA SER A 111 14.54 16.81 4.99
C SER A 111 13.30 17.51 5.55
N ASP A 112 13.09 18.76 5.14
CA ASP A 112 11.95 19.55 5.60
C ASP A 112 10.61 18.99 5.11
N GLU A 113 10.60 18.28 3.98
CA GLU A 113 9.45 17.53 3.49
C GLU A 113 8.97 16.46 4.48
N CYS A 114 9.92 15.76 5.12
CA CYS A 114 9.58 14.80 6.17
C CYS A 114 9.08 15.52 7.43
N LYS A 115 9.69 16.67 7.79
CA LYS A 115 9.28 17.46 8.96
C LYS A 115 7.85 18.00 8.83
N ARG A 116 7.40 18.33 7.61
CA ARG A 116 6.02 18.76 7.34
C ARG A 116 4.98 17.77 7.84
N ARG A 117 5.30 16.49 7.97
CA ARG A 117 4.35 15.48 8.46
C ARG A 117 3.93 15.71 9.92
N PHE A 118 4.75 16.39 10.72
CA PHE A 118 4.49 16.63 12.14
C PHE A 118 3.63 17.88 12.41
N TYR A 119 3.49 18.77 11.42
CA TYR A 119 2.77 20.03 11.58
C TYR A 119 1.49 20.06 10.75
N LYS A 120 0.41 20.63 11.31
CA LYS A 120 -0.85 20.87 10.57
C LYS A 120 -0.80 22.16 9.75
N ASN A 121 -0.22 23.22 10.32
CA ASN A 121 -0.02 24.51 9.67
C ASN A 121 1.49 24.72 9.53
N CYS A 122 2.00 24.59 8.31
CA CYS A 122 3.41 24.81 8.00
C CYS A 122 3.57 26.16 7.30
N SER A 123 3.27 27.26 8.01
CA SER A 123 3.44 28.63 7.51
C SER A 123 4.51 29.42 8.27
N ALA A 124 5.37 28.76 9.04
CA ALA A 124 6.39 29.41 9.84
C ALA A 124 7.79 28.81 9.57
N GLN A 125 8.67 29.68 9.08
CA GLN A 125 10.14 29.67 9.22
C GLN A 125 10.94 28.64 8.42
N VAL A 126 11.41 29.07 7.25
CA VAL A 126 12.84 28.98 6.92
C VAL A 126 13.34 30.41 6.75
N PRO A 127 14.06 31.01 7.72
CA PRO A 127 14.86 32.18 7.43
C PRO A 127 16.06 31.71 6.59
N GLY A 128 16.06 31.94 5.27
CA GLY A 128 17.27 31.67 4.49
C GLY A 128 17.19 31.38 2.99
N THR A 129 16.04 31.46 2.32
CA THR A 129 16.02 31.37 0.84
C THR A 129 15.24 32.52 0.23
N SER A 130 15.84 33.70 0.33
CA SER A 130 15.79 34.72 -0.72
C SER A 130 17.07 34.57 -1.55
N MET A 131 16.96 33.94 -2.71
CA MET A 131 17.66 34.29 -3.95
C MET A 131 16.74 33.89 -5.10
#